data_AF-A0A2M7JS30-F1
#
_entry.id   AF-A0A2M7JS30-F1
#
_cell.length_a   1.000
_cell.length_b   1.000
_cell.length_c   1.000
_cell.angle_alpha   90.00
_cell.angle_beta   90.00
_cell.angle_gamma   90.00
#
_symmetry.space_group_name_H-M   'P 1'
#
loop_
_entity.id
_entity.type
_entity.pdbx_description
1 polymer ?
#
loop_
_entity_poly.entity_id
_entity_poly.type
_entity_poly.pdbx_seq_one_letter_code
_entity_poly.pdbx_strand_id
1 'polypeptide(L)'
;MEEGKYIYCIIETKAERNFGPIGIGGRGDEVTTLSHKDLSMVISNSPMTKYVVSQENLLAHEKVIEEVMKEFTVLPVRFCTIASSVDEVRNLLDRRYREFKNLLRDVDHKVELGVKALWKNMHTIFKEIVRENQGIKRLREKAGPPSGKKRALSVKVPLETKVEMGKLVENALQKKKD
;
A
#
# COMPACT_ATOMS: atom_id res chain seq x y z
N MET A 1 -28.96 -0.69 -16.45
CA MET A 1 -27.69 -1.14 -15.82
C MET A 1 -28.00 -1.40 -14.38
N GLU A 2 -27.64 -2.56 -13.83
CA GLU A 2 -27.77 -2.78 -12.39
C GLU A 2 -26.83 -1.82 -11.64
N GLU A 3 -27.37 -1.14 -10.64
CA GLU A 3 -26.61 -0.23 -9.77
C GLU A 3 -26.35 -0.91 -8.42
N GLY A 4 -25.07 -0.95 -8.03
CA GLY A 4 -24.62 -1.37 -6.72
C GLY A 4 -24.27 -0.21 -5.82
N LYS A 5 -23.76 -0.56 -4.64
CA LYS A 5 -23.26 0.39 -3.64
C LYS A 5 -21.74 0.26 -3.57
N TYR A 6 -21.03 1.30 -4.00
CA TYR A 6 -19.59 1.38 -3.80
C TYR A 6 -19.32 1.70 -2.34
N ILE A 7 -18.44 0.94 -1.69
CA ILE A 7 -18.11 1.09 -0.27
C ILE A 7 -16.74 1.73 -0.14
N TYR A 8 -16.64 2.81 0.64
CA TYR A 8 -15.39 3.54 0.88
C TYR A 8 -14.73 3.18 2.21
N CYS A 9 -15.51 3.23 3.28
CA CYS A 9 -15.05 2.95 4.64
C CYS A 9 -16.22 2.59 5.56
N ILE A 10 -15.87 2.13 6.76
CA ILE A 10 -16.79 1.86 7.86
C ILE A 10 -16.49 2.87 8.98
N ILE A 11 -17.54 3.44 9.58
CA ILE A 11 -17.48 4.39 10.68
C ILE A 11 -18.46 4.02 11.80
N GLU A 12 -18.21 4.51 13.00
CA GLU A 12 -19.13 4.39 14.13
C GLU A 12 -20.09 5.59 14.18
N THR A 13 -21.32 5.39 13.71
CA THR A 13 -22.40 6.38 13.84
C THR A 13 -23.76 5.71 13.67
N LYS A 14 -24.79 6.34 14.23
CA LYS A 14 -26.22 6.01 13.96
C LYS A 14 -26.86 7.03 13.03
N ALA A 15 -26.30 8.23 12.98
CA ALA A 15 -26.86 9.35 12.24
C ALA A 15 -26.59 9.20 10.75
N GLU A 16 -27.59 9.51 9.94
CA GLU A 16 -27.39 9.65 8.50
C GLU A 16 -26.49 10.86 8.24
N ARG A 17 -25.48 10.66 7.40
CA ARG A 17 -24.55 11.70 6.94
C ARG A 17 -24.54 11.73 5.43
N ASN A 18 -24.38 12.93 4.90
CA ASN A 18 -24.08 13.18 3.50
C ASN A 18 -22.76 13.96 3.43
N PHE A 19 -21.79 13.43 2.69
CA PHE A 19 -20.46 14.01 2.46
C PHE A 19 -20.37 14.76 1.12
N GLY A 20 -21.49 14.88 0.40
CA GLY A 20 -21.64 15.61 -0.85
C GLY A 20 -21.38 14.76 -2.10
N PRO A 21 -21.40 15.40 -3.28
CA PRO A 21 -21.26 14.74 -4.60
C PRO A 21 -19.79 14.45 -4.94
N ILE A 22 -19.09 13.77 -4.03
CA ILE A 22 -17.67 13.43 -4.14
C ILE A 22 -17.44 11.95 -4.52
N GLY A 23 -18.49 11.28 -5.00
CA GLY A 23 -18.45 9.89 -5.42
C GLY A 23 -17.46 9.61 -6.56
N ILE A 24 -17.06 8.33 -6.67
CA ILE A 24 -16.05 7.86 -7.62
C ILE A 24 -16.59 7.83 -9.06
N GLY A 25 -15.69 8.03 -10.03
CA GLY A 25 -16.02 7.90 -11.45
C GLY A 25 -16.55 9.16 -12.11
N GLY A 26 -16.41 10.33 -11.47
CA GLY A 26 -16.73 11.63 -12.07
C GLY A 26 -18.22 11.86 -12.35
N ARG A 27 -19.10 11.04 -11.77
CA ARG A 27 -20.55 11.09 -11.98
C ARG A 27 -21.27 12.12 -11.09
N GLY A 28 -20.58 12.64 -10.07
CA GLY A 28 -21.19 13.50 -9.06
C GLY A 28 -22.15 12.75 -8.13
N ASP A 29 -21.93 11.44 -7.95
CA ASP A 29 -22.76 10.64 -7.03
C ASP A 29 -22.58 11.13 -5.59
N GLU A 30 -23.70 11.28 -4.87
CA GLU A 30 -23.71 11.63 -3.45
C GLU A 30 -23.11 10.51 -2.61
N VAL A 31 -22.20 10.87 -1.70
CA VAL A 31 -21.61 9.96 -0.74
C VAL A 31 -22.38 10.06 0.57
N THR A 32 -23.05 8.97 0.94
CA THR A 32 -23.94 8.91 2.10
C THR A 32 -23.61 7.72 2.99
N THR A 33 -24.21 7.68 4.18
CA THR A 33 -24.07 6.54 5.10
C THR A 33 -25.23 5.58 4.99
N LEU A 34 -24.94 4.28 4.99
CA LEU A 34 -25.92 3.24 5.26
C LEU A 34 -25.64 2.57 6.60
N SER A 35 -26.53 2.78 7.56
CA SER A 35 -26.36 2.37 8.95
C SER A 35 -26.95 1.00 9.25
N HIS A 36 -26.30 0.27 10.16
CA HIS A 36 -26.81 -0.90 10.85
C HIS A 36 -26.38 -0.84 12.32
N LYS A 37 -27.36 -0.70 13.22
CA LYS A 37 -27.11 -0.38 14.64
C LYS A 37 -26.31 0.93 14.75
N ASP A 38 -25.15 0.91 15.38
CA ASP A 38 -24.20 2.03 15.58
C ASP A 38 -22.98 1.99 14.64
N LEU A 39 -23.01 1.13 13.62
CA LEU A 39 -22.03 1.17 12.53
C LEU A 39 -22.69 1.65 11.25
N SER A 40 -21.94 2.38 10.44
CA SER A 40 -22.34 2.77 9.10
C SER A 40 -21.24 2.48 8.09
N MET A 41 -21.64 2.06 6.90
CA MET A 41 -20.76 2.10 5.73
C MET A 41 -20.99 3.40 4.98
N VAL A 42 -19.90 4.06 4.61
CA VAL A 42 -19.91 5.20 3.70
C VAL A 42 -19.95 4.68 2.27
N ILE A 43 -20.98 5.05 1.52
CA ILE A 43 -21.29 4.50 0.21
C ILE A 43 -21.70 5.56 -0.81
N SER A 44 -21.58 5.23 -2.09
CA SER A 44 -22.25 5.95 -3.19
C SER A 44 -22.92 4.94 -4.14
N ASN A 45 -23.80 5.44 -5.00
CA ASN A 45 -24.29 4.64 -6.12
C ASN A 45 -23.14 4.39 -7.12
N SER A 46 -23.12 3.20 -7.69
CA SER A 46 -22.11 2.81 -8.69
C SER A 46 -22.72 1.82 -9.66
N PRO A 47 -22.34 1.84 -10.95
CA PRO A 47 -22.67 0.74 -11.85
C PRO A 47 -22.07 -0.58 -11.32
N MET A 48 -22.73 -1.71 -11.58
CA MET A 48 -22.17 -3.06 -11.35
C MET A 48 -21.09 -3.43 -12.37
N THR A 49 -20.15 -2.54 -12.60
CA THR A 49 -19.00 -2.77 -13.48
C THR A 49 -17.73 -2.50 -12.70
N LYS A 50 -16.63 -3.14 -13.09
CA LYS A 50 -15.33 -2.82 -12.48
C LYS A 50 -14.91 -1.44 -12.97
N TYR A 51 -14.71 -0.50 -12.04
CA TYR A 51 -14.00 0.73 -12.37
C TYR A 51 -12.61 0.39 -12.89
N VAL A 52 -12.18 1.11 -13.92
CA VAL A 52 -10.79 1.07 -14.38
C VAL A 52 -9.90 1.54 -13.23
N VAL A 53 -8.85 0.77 -12.92
CA VAL A 53 -7.83 1.17 -11.96
C VAL A 53 -7.01 2.29 -12.60
N SER A 54 -7.47 3.52 -12.41
CA SER A 54 -6.79 4.74 -12.84
C SER A 54 -6.34 5.54 -11.62
N GLN A 55 -5.32 6.38 -11.79
CA GLN A 55 -4.87 7.28 -10.75
C GLN A 55 -6.00 8.21 -10.28
N GLU A 56 -6.82 8.71 -11.20
CA GLU A 56 -7.98 9.55 -10.90
C GLU A 56 -8.99 8.85 -9.99
N ASN A 57 -9.37 7.61 -10.31
CA ASN A 57 -10.33 6.86 -9.51
C ASN A 57 -9.76 6.50 -8.12
N LEU A 58 -8.48 6.14 -8.04
CA LEU A 58 -7.80 5.86 -6.77
C LEU A 58 -7.76 7.10 -5.88
N LEU A 59 -7.41 8.27 -6.44
CA LEU A 59 -7.41 9.53 -5.70
C LEU A 59 -8.83 9.94 -5.27
N ALA A 60 -9.84 9.71 -6.10
CA ALA A 60 -11.23 9.98 -5.74
C ALA A 60 -11.71 9.11 -4.57
N HIS A 61 -11.38 7.81 -4.58
CA HIS A 61 -11.62 6.90 -3.46
C HIS A 61 -10.98 7.39 -2.17
N GLU A 62 -9.69 7.75 -2.24
CA GLU A 62 -8.93 8.22 -1.09
C GLU A 62 -9.50 9.53 -0.54
N LYS A 63 -9.83 10.48 -1.42
CA LYS A 63 -10.38 11.78 -1.03
C LYS A 63 -11.69 11.65 -0.25
N VAL A 64 -12.54 10.68 -0.60
CA VAL A 64 -13.76 10.40 0.16
C VAL A 64 -13.42 9.94 1.58
N ILE A 65 -12.46 9.03 1.72
CA ILE A 65 -12.01 8.53 3.03
C ILE A 65 -11.43 9.69 3.85
N GLU A 66 -10.56 10.51 3.26
CA GLU A 66 -9.97 11.69 3.92
C GLU A 66 -11.04 12.70 4.38
N GLU A 67 -12.10 12.91 3.60
CA GLU A 67 -13.22 13.78 3.99
C GLU A 67 -13.94 13.25 5.22
N VAL A 68 -14.22 11.94 5.26
CA VAL A 68 -14.87 11.27 6.40
C VAL A 68 -13.97 11.31 7.64
N MET A 69 -12.65 11.14 7.46
CA MET A 69 -11.66 11.16 8.54
C MET A 69 -11.60 12.48 9.32
N LYS A 70 -12.08 13.58 8.75
CA LYS A 70 -12.13 14.88 9.45
C LYS A 70 -13.04 14.84 10.67
N GLU A 71 -14.04 13.96 10.68
CA GLU A 71 -15.07 13.89 11.71
C GLU A 71 -15.16 12.52 12.41
N PHE A 72 -14.64 11.46 11.79
CA PHE A 72 -14.80 10.09 12.27
C PHE A 72 -13.50 9.30 12.27
N THR A 73 -13.39 8.37 13.20
CA THR A 73 -12.46 7.22 13.09
C THR A 73 -12.97 6.29 12.00
N VAL A 74 -12.11 5.94 11.04
CA VAL A 74 -12.50 5.17 9.84
C VAL A 74 -11.79 3.82 9.76
N LEU A 75 -12.47 2.83 9.19
CA LEU A 75 -11.84 1.63 8.62
C LEU A 75 -11.95 1.70 7.10
N PRO A 76 -10.86 2.05 6.38
CA PRO A 76 -10.85 2.07 4.93
C PRO A 76 -11.08 0.67 4.37
N VAL A 77 -11.90 0.53 3.32
CA VAL A 77 -11.99 -0.73 2.57
C VAL A 77 -11.14 -0.67 1.30
N ARG A 78 -10.87 -1.85 0.72
CA ARG A 78 -10.13 -1.95 -0.53
C ARG A 78 -10.87 -1.19 -1.64
N PHE A 79 -10.12 -0.49 -2.48
CA PHE A 79 -10.60 0.05 -3.74
C PHE A 79 -11.41 -0.99 -4.55
N CYS A 80 -12.50 -0.54 -5.20
CA CYS A 80 -13.45 -1.38 -5.94
C CYS A 80 -14.20 -2.42 -5.09
N THR A 81 -14.49 -2.10 -3.83
CA THR A 81 -15.43 -2.89 -3.03
C THR A 81 -16.86 -2.43 -3.34
N ILE A 82 -17.61 -3.22 -4.11
CA ILE A 82 -18.99 -2.91 -4.51
C ILE A 82 -19.91 -4.00 -3.98
N ALA A 83 -20.95 -3.61 -3.25
CA ALA A 83 -22.04 -4.48 -2.85
C ALA A 83 -23.17 -4.45 -3.88
N SER A 84 -23.79 -5.59 -4.10
CA SER A 84 -24.87 -5.78 -5.07
C SER A 84 -26.17 -5.07 -4.68
N SER A 85 -26.35 -4.79 -3.39
CA SER A 85 -27.58 -4.23 -2.85
C SER A 85 -27.37 -3.61 -1.47
N VAL A 86 -28.35 -2.83 -1.02
CA VAL A 86 -28.42 -2.31 0.35
C VAL A 86 -28.45 -3.44 1.38
N ASP A 87 -29.14 -4.54 1.09
CA ASP A 87 -29.25 -5.68 2.00
C ASP A 87 -27.92 -6.42 2.16
N GLU A 88 -27.11 -6.52 1.09
CA GLU A 88 -25.76 -7.07 1.20
C GLU A 88 -24.87 -6.23 2.15
N VAL A 89 -24.96 -4.89 2.04
CA VAL A 89 -24.21 -3.99 2.94
C VAL A 89 -24.64 -4.18 4.39
N ARG A 90 -25.96 -4.23 4.66
CA ARG A 90 -26.48 -4.47 6.02
C ARG A 90 -26.07 -5.84 6.56
N ASN A 91 -26.14 -6.87 5.73
CA ASN A 91 -25.70 -8.23 6.09
C ASN A 91 -24.21 -8.28 6.43
N LEU A 92 -23.37 -7.55 5.68
CA LEU A 92 -21.94 -7.46 5.95
C LEU A 92 -21.66 -6.77 7.30
N LEU A 93 -22.34 -5.65 7.56
CA LEU A 93 -22.26 -4.95 8.84
C LEU A 93 -22.72 -5.82 10.01
N ASP A 94 -23.80 -6.59 9.85
CA ASP A 94 -24.30 -7.47 10.92
C ASP A 94 -23.38 -8.64 11.22
N ARG A 95 -22.95 -9.37 10.17
CA ARG A 95 -22.10 -10.56 10.31
C ARG A 95 -20.74 -10.27 10.94
N ARG A 96 -20.16 -9.10 10.63
CA ARG A 96 -18.83 -8.69 11.09
C ARG A 96 -18.88 -7.57 12.12
N TYR A 97 -20.05 -7.31 12.71
CA TYR A 97 -20.29 -6.20 13.63
C TYR A 97 -19.23 -6.10 14.74
N ARG A 98 -19.00 -7.21 15.47
CA ARG A 98 -18.03 -7.25 16.58
C ARG A 98 -16.60 -6.99 16.12
N GLU A 99 -16.24 -7.51 14.95
CA GLU A 99 -14.91 -7.33 14.37
C GLU A 99 -14.66 -5.85 14.03
N PHE A 100 -15.59 -5.21 13.31
CA PHE A 100 -15.47 -3.80 12.96
C PHE A 100 -15.47 -2.88 14.19
N LYS A 101 -16.31 -3.16 15.19
CA LYS A 101 -16.30 -2.41 16.45
C LYS A 101 -14.96 -2.49 17.19
N ASN A 102 -14.34 -3.67 17.19
CA ASN A 102 -13.03 -3.84 17.84
C ASN A 102 -11.93 -3.11 17.06
N LEU A 103 -11.90 -3.26 15.73
CA LEU A 103 -10.93 -2.57 14.88
C LEU A 103 -11.04 -1.04 14.99
N LEU A 104 -12.25 -0.48 14.96
CA LEU A 104 -12.48 0.95 15.15
C LEU A 104 -11.95 1.43 16.51
N ARG A 105 -12.21 0.68 17.58
CA ARG A 105 -11.68 0.98 18.92
C ARG A 105 -10.16 0.92 18.97
N ASP A 106 -9.56 -0.05 18.27
CA ASP A 106 -8.10 -0.22 18.27
C ASP A 106 -7.38 0.93 17.56
N VAL A 107 -8.01 1.57 16.57
CA VAL A 107 -7.43 2.69 15.82
C VAL A 107 -7.95 4.06 16.26
N ASP A 108 -8.89 4.10 17.20
CA ASP A 108 -9.49 5.34 17.69
C ASP A 108 -8.42 6.27 18.29
N HIS A 109 -8.50 7.56 17.92
CA HIS A 109 -7.52 8.59 18.28
C HIS A 109 -6.06 8.28 17.91
N LYS A 110 -5.82 7.37 16.95
CA LYS A 110 -4.49 7.07 16.41
C LYS A 110 -4.37 7.56 14.97
N VAL A 111 -3.13 7.70 14.52
CA VAL A 111 -2.78 8.06 13.15
C VAL A 111 -1.85 7.02 12.55
N GLU A 112 -2.05 6.71 11.26
CA GLU A 112 -1.15 5.86 10.50
C GLU A 112 0.01 6.70 9.91
N LEU A 113 1.25 6.24 10.08
CA LEU A 113 2.43 6.90 9.53
C LEU A 113 3.24 5.93 8.66
N GLY A 114 3.36 6.25 7.37
CA GLY A 114 4.23 5.52 6.45
C GLY A 114 5.62 6.14 6.35
N VAL A 115 6.64 5.46 6.88
CA VAL A 115 8.04 5.93 6.80
C VAL A 115 8.80 5.16 5.70
N LYS A 116 9.39 5.88 4.75
CA LYS A 116 10.28 5.32 3.72
C LYS A 116 11.69 5.87 3.88
N ALA A 117 12.63 5.03 4.28
CA ALA A 117 14.05 5.37 4.34
C ALA A 117 14.76 4.94 3.05
N LEU A 118 15.49 5.86 2.44
CA LEU A 118 16.24 5.64 1.19
C LEU A 118 17.70 6.02 1.41
N TRP A 119 18.63 5.15 0.99
CA TRP A 119 20.04 5.52 0.95
C TRP A 119 20.28 6.53 -0.17
N LYS A 120 20.85 7.69 0.19
CA LYS A 120 21.15 8.77 -0.77
C LYS A 120 22.20 8.39 -1.80
N ASN A 121 23.15 7.52 -1.44
CA ASN A 121 24.26 7.14 -2.31
C ASN A 121 24.64 5.67 -2.12
N MET A 122 24.13 4.81 -3.01
CA MET A 122 24.46 3.39 -3.02
C MET A 122 25.95 3.11 -3.24
N HIS A 123 26.67 3.95 -3.97
CA HIS A 123 28.10 3.75 -4.22
C HIS A 123 28.92 3.87 -2.93
N THR A 124 28.58 4.81 -2.05
CA THR A 124 29.20 4.92 -0.73
C THR A 124 28.92 3.68 0.11
N ILE A 125 27.66 3.21 0.14
CA ILE A 125 27.27 2.01 0.88
C ILE A 125 28.03 0.78 0.37
N PHE A 126 28.14 0.59 -0.94
CA PHE A 126 28.90 -0.51 -1.53
C PHE A 126 30.40 -0.43 -1.20
N LYS A 127 30.99 0.77 -1.21
CA LYS A 127 32.39 0.96 -0.81
C LYS A 127 32.61 0.56 0.66
N GLU A 128 31.71 0.97 1.54
CA GLU A 128 31.77 0.60 2.96
C GLU A 128 31.62 -0.91 3.15
N ILE A 129 30.67 -1.55 2.47
CA ILE A 129 30.48 -3.01 2.50
C ILE A 129 31.73 -3.75 2.05
N VAL A 130 32.34 -3.32 0.95
CA VAL A 130 33.60 -3.90 0.50
C VAL A 130 34.72 -3.63 1.52
N ARG A 131 34.74 -2.47 2.19
CA ARG A 131 35.75 -2.15 3.21
C ARG A 131 35.61 -3.04 4.46
N GLU A 132 34.38 -3.31 4.89
CA GLU A 132 34.04 -3.99 6.14
C GLU A 132 34.03 -5.52 5.99
N ASN A 133 33.80 -6.05 4.79
CA ASN A 133 33.72 -7.48 4.55
C ASN A 133 34.98 -8.04 3.86
N GLN A 134 35.84 -8.72 4.64
CA GLN A 134 37.08 -9.32 4.12
C GLN A 134 36.83 -10.40 3.06
N GLY A 135 35.71 -11.14 3.13
CA GLY A 135 35.35 -12.16 2.14
C GLY A 135 35.08 -11.55 0.77
N ILE A 136 34.34 -10.43 0.75
CA ILE A 136 34.07 -9.67 -0.48
C ILE A 136 35.35 -9.08 -1.06
N LYS A 137 36.27 -8.56 -0.22
CA LYS A 137 37.59 -8.08 -0.69
C LYS A 137 38.36 -9.16 -1.41
N ARG A 138 38.51 -10.33 -0.77
CA ARG A 138 39.25 -11.47 -1.33
C ARG A 138 38.68 -11.94 -2.67
N LEU A 139 37.36 -12.01 -2.78
CA LEU A 139 36.69 -12.38 -4.03
C LEU A 139 36.86 -11.32 -5.12
N ARG A 140 36.82 -10.02 -4.74
CA ARG A 140 37.08 -8.91 -5.67
C ARG A 140 38.52 -8.90 -6.18
N GLU A 141 39.50 -9.17 -5.32
CA GLU A 141 40.90 -9.28 -5.71
C GLU A 141 41.14 -10.44 -6.67
N LYS A 142 40.53 -11.61 -6.40
CA LYS A 142 40.53 -12.76 -7.31
C LYS A 142 39.86 -12.46 -8.66
N ALA A 143 38.86 -11.57 -8.67
CA ALA A 143 38.13 -11.17 -9.87
C ALA A 143 38.84 -10.09 -10.73
N GLY A 144 39.85 -9.40 -10.19
CA GLY A 144 40.57 -8.32 -10.86
C GLY A 144 39.80 -6.98 -10.94
N PRO A 145 40.47 -5.88 -11.32
CA PRO A 145 39.83 -4.56 -11.40
C PRO A 145 38.76 -4.48 -12.51
N PRO A 146 37.72 -3.64 -12.34
CA PRO A 146 36.72 -3.44 -13.38
C PRO A 146 37.36 -2.86 -14.64
N SER A 147 37.05 -3.47 -15.77
CA SER A 147 37.51 -3.17 -17.13
C SER A 147 37.28 -1.70 -17.48
N GLY A 148 38.32 -0.88 -17.31
CA GLY A 148 38.33 0.53 -17.73
C GLY A 148 39.50 0.92 -18.65
N LYS A 149 40.52 0.07 -18.78
CA LYS A 149 41.63 0.31 -19.71
C LYS A 149 42.06 -1.00 -20.35
N LYS A 150 41.91 -1.05 -21.68
CA LYS A 150 42.34 -2.08 -22.63
C LYS A 150 43.46 -2.98 -22.10
N ARG A 151 43.20 -4.28 -21.92
CA ARG A 151 44.16 -5.35 -22.18
C ARG A 151 43.44 -6.60 -22.67
N ALA A 152 43.93 -7.13 -23.78
CA ALA A 152 43.68 -8.48 -24.26
C ALA A 152 44.00 -9.50 -23.14
N LEU A 153 43.28 -10.62 -23.12
CA LEU A 153 43.21 -11.65 -22.05
C LEU A 153 42.40 -11.24 -20.81
N SER A 154 41.09 -11.03 -20.98
CA SER A 154 40.15 -11.07 -19.86
C SER A 154 40.01 -12.52 -19.38
N VAL A 155 40.64 -12.89 -18.26
CA VAL A 155 40.21 -14.06 -17.49
C VAL A 155 38.75 -13.82 -17.14
N LYS A 156 37.82 -14.52 -17.82
CA LYS A 156 36.40 -14.45 -17.49
C LYS A 156 36.25 -14.99 -16.08
N VAL A 157 35.97 -14.11 -15.12
CA VAL A 157 35.58 -14.51 -13.76
C VAL A 157 34.45 -15.54 -13.89
N PRO A 158 34.61 -16.76 -13.34
CA PRO A 158 33.60 -17.80 -13.44
C PRO A 158 32.23 -17.30 -12.93
N LEU A 159 31.15 -17.76 -13.58
CA LEU A 159 29.79 -17.34 -13.21
C LEU A 159 29.49 -17.63 -11.75
N GLU A 160 29.93 -18.80 -11.26
CA GLU A 160 29.80 -19.21 -9.87
C GLU A 160 30.42 -18.20 -8.90
N THR A 161 31.65 -17.73 -9.17
CA THR A 161 32.32 -16.71 -8.36
C THR A 161 31.59 -15.37 -8.37
N LYS A 162 31.00 -14.98 -9.51
CA LYS A 162 30.18 -13.76 -9.59
C LYS A 162 28.90 -13.87 -8.77
N VAL A 163 28.23 -15.02 -8.84
CA VAL A 163 27.01 -15.30 -8.08
C VAL A 163 27.30 -15.33 -6.57
N GLU A 164 28.37 -16.00 -6.16
CA GLU A 164 28.79 -16.05 -4.75
C GLU A 164 29.12 -14.67 -4.20
N MET A 165 29.87 -13.85 -4.96
CA MET A 165 30.15 -12.46 -4.59
C MET A 165 28.87 -11.62 -4.49
N GLY A 166 27.92 -11.80 -5.42
CA GLY A 166 26.61 -11.15 -5.38
C GLY A 166 25.83 -11.48 -4.10
N LYS A 167 25.74 -12.77 -3.74
CA LYS A 167 25.09 -13.24 -2.50
C LYS A 167 25.74 -12.64 -1.26
N LEU A 168 27.07 -12.55 -1.20
CA LEU A 168 27.77 -11.94 -0.07
C LEU A 168 27.50 -10.44 0.04
N VAL A 169 27.46 -9.71 -1.08
CA VAL A 169 27.11 -8.29 -1.10
C VAL A 169 25.66 -8.07 -0.67
N GLU A 170 24.73 -8.90 -1.15
CA GLU A 170 23.31 -8.85 -0.76
C GLU A 170 23.14 -9.10 0.75
N ASN A 171 23.76 -10.15 1.28
CA ASN A 171 23.74 -10.44 2.71
C ASN A 171 24.33 -9.30 3.56
N ALA A 172 25.43 -8.68 3.09
CA ALA A 172 26.04 -7.55 3.78
C ALA A 172 25.18 -6.27 3.69
N LEU A 173 24.50 -6.04 2.56
CA LEU A 173 23.52 -4.97 2.41
C LEU A 173 22.35 -5.17 3.38
N GLN A 174 21.81 -6.38 3.49
CA GLN A 174 20.68 -6.66 4.36
C GLN A 174 21.02 -6.41 5.83
N LYS A 175 22.18 -6.92 6.30
CA LYS A 175 22.68 -6.66 7.65
C LYS A 175 22.92 -5.19 7.98
N LYS A 176 23.08 -4.34 6.96
CA LYS A 176 23.31 -2.89 7.12
C LYS A 176 22.01 -2.07 7.02
N LYS A 177 20.92 -2.69 6.54
CA LYS A 177 19.58 -2.08 6.57
C LYS A 177 18.93 -2.25 7.94
N ASP A 178 19.20 -3.38 8.60
CA ASP A 178 18.75 -3.71 9.96
C ASP A 178 19.47 -2.83 11.01
#